data_AF-A0A5K1D8W7-F1
#
_entry.id   AF-A0A5K1D8W7-F1
#
_cell.length_a   1.000
_cell.length_b   1.000
_cell.length_c   1.000
_cell.angle_alpha   90.00
_cell.angle_beta   90.00
_cell.angle_gamma   90.00
#
_symmetry.space_group_name_H-M   'P 1'
#
loop_
_entity.id
_entity.type
_entity.pdbx_description
1 polymer ?
#
loop_
_entity_poly.entity_id
_entity_poly.type
_entity_poly.pdbx_seq_one_letter_code
_entity_poly.pdbx_strand_id
1 'polypeptide(L)'
;FEDYFSNRVKQLTFTFPEDAATSTGFPFWSAPKRFPRPLVFSVEDVAHRHFIMAASILRAEAFCINVPDWAKRPDSNEFVAAIKRVTVSEFHPKRDVKIVTDEKATTLTTASTDDAAVIDGLILKLDERATELPSGFRMNPIQFEK
;
A
#
# COMPACT_ATOMS: atom_id res chain seq x y z
N PHE A 1 1.28 0.39 -6.04
CA PHE A 1 1.42 1.82 -6.38
C PHE A 1 0.29 2.62 -5.75
N GLU A 2 -0.96 2.34 -6.13
CA GLU A 2 -2.14 3.11 -5.70
C GLU A 2 -2.28 3.25 -4.19
N ASP A 3 -2.09 2.18 -3.41
CA ASP A 3 -2.16 2.29 -1.94
C ASP A 3 -1.15 3.34 -1.38
N TYR A 4 0.12 3.21 -1.74
CA TYR A 4 1.20 4.00 -1.15
C TYR A 4 1.30 5.44 -1.66
N PHE A 5 1.14 5.65 -2.97
CA PHE A 5 1.42 6.95 -3.60
C PHE A 5 0.16 7.76 -3.94
N SER A 6 -1.02 7.14 -3.88
CA SER A 6 -2.30 7.75 -4.26
C SER A 6 -3.28 7.72 -3.07
N ASN A 7 -3.76 6.55 -2.66
CA ASN A 7 -4.86 6.38 -1.71
C ASN A 7 -4.51 6.85 -0.29
N ARG A 8 -3.36 6.44 0.26
CA ARG A 8 -2.92 6.93 1.58
C ARG A 8 -2.68 8.43 1.58
N VAL A 9 -2.18 8.99 0.47
CA VAL A 9 -1.99 10.44 0.32
C VAL A 9 -3.34 11.15 0.25
N LYS A 10 -4.30 10.65 -0.54
CA LYS A 10 -5.68 11.15 -0.60
C LYS A 10 -6.35 11.13 0.77
N GLN A 11 -6.18 10.03 1.53
CA GLN A 11 -6.69 9.94 2.90
C GLN A 11 -6.05 10.98 3.81
N LEU A 12 -4.73 11.14 3.74
CA LEU A 12 -3.99 12.12 4.55
C LEU A 12 -4.45 13.55 4.27
N THR A 13 -4.58 13.92 2.99
CA THR A 13 -5.05 15.26 2.59
C THR A 13 -6.54 15.48 2.82
N PHE A 14 -7.34 14.41 2.89
CA PHE A 14 -8.74 14.49 3.32
C PHE A 14 -8.85 14.75 4.82
N THR A 15 -8.03 14.06 5.63
CA THR A 15 -7.99 14.25 7.09
C THR A 15 -7.39 15.61 7.47
N PHE A 16 -6.36 16.06 6.75
CA PHE A 16 -5.73 17.37 6.92
C PHE A 16 -5.67 18.12 5.59
N PRO A 17 -6.71 18.89 5.23
CA PRO A 17 -6.72 19.76 4.06
C PRO A 17 -5.53 20.72 4.01
N GLU A 18 -5.26 21.30 2.83
CA GLU A 18 -4.10 22.18 2.62
C GLU A 18 -4.12 23.42 3.54
N ASP A 19 -5.30 23.93 3.83
CA ASP A 19 -5.58 25.06 4.71
C ASP A 19 -5.83 24.65 6.18
N ALA A 20 -5.62 23.38 6.54
CA ALA A 20 -5.81 22.91 7.90
C ALA A 20 -4.96 23.69 8.90
N ALA A 21 -5.55 24.01 10.06
CA ALA A 21 -4.90 24.71 11.16
C ALA A 21 -4.84 23.82 12.41
N THR A 22 -3.83 24.05 13.25
CA THR A 22 -3.73 23.44 14.58
C THR A 22 -4.78 24.04 15.54
N SER A 23 -4.93 23.44 16.72
CA SER A 23 -5.78 24.00 17.80
C SER A 23 -5.37 25.41 18.24
N THR A 24 -4.12 25.81 17.98
CA THR A 24 -3.58 27.14 18.26
C THR A 24 -3.71 28.12 17.07
N GLY A 25 -4.31 27.69 15.96
CA GLY A 25 -4.58 28.52 14.78
C GLY A 25 -3.41 28.66 13.79
N PHE A 26 -2.28 27.97 14.02
CA PHE A 26 -1.17 27.96 13.06
C PHE A 26 -1.41 26.96 11.93
N PRO A 27 -0.89 27.18 10.71
CA PRO A 27 -1.00 26.22 9.62
C PRO A 27 -0.44 24.85 10.00
N PHE A 28 -1.21 23.79 9.79
CA PHE A 28 -0.76 22.41 10.05
C PHE A 28 0.41 22.04 9.13
N TRP A 29 0.36 22.47 7.87
CA TRP A 29 1.38 22.22 6.85
C TRP A 29 2.46 23.32 6.83
N SER A 30 3.12 23.52 7.97
CA SER A 30 4.32 24.33 8.09
C SER A 30 5.56 23.45 8.32
N ALA A 31 6.76 23.99 8.08
CA ALA A 31 8.01 23.27 8.31
C ALA A 31 8.04 22.59 9.70
N PRO A 32 8.45 21.31 9.79
CA PRO A 32 9.04 20.47 8.74
C PRO A 32 8.02 19.78 7.80
N LYS A 33 6.71 19.92 8.03
CA LYS A 33 5.65 19.26 7.24
C LYS A 33 5.45 19.96 5.90
N ARG A 34 5.20 19.18 4.84
CA ARG A 34 4.89 19.67 3.50
C ARG A 34 3.60 19.01 3.02
N PHE A 35 2.71 19.81 2.44
CA PHE A 35 1.48 19.29 1.86
C PHE A 35 1.81 18.33 0.70
N PRO A 36 1.38 17.06 0.76
CA PRO A 36 1.66 16.09 -0.30
C PRO A 36 0.62 16.17 -1.41
N ARG A 37 0.98 15.71 -2.62
CA ARG A 37 0.04 15.52 -3.72
C ARG A 37 -0.01 14.05 -4.11
N PRO A 38 -1.20 13.44 -4.23
CA PRO A 38 -1.31 12.06 -4.64
C PRO A 38 -0.81 11.91 -6.09
N LEU A 39 -0.03 10.85 -6.34
CA LEU A 39 0.41 10.53 -7.69
C LEU A 39 -0.72 9.88 -8.49
N VAL A 40 -0.81 10.23 -9.77
CA VAL A 40 -1.62 9.51 -10.74
C VAL A 40 -0.72 8.52 -11.45
N PHE A 41 -1.04 7.23 -11.38
CA PHE A 41 -0.28 6.24 -12.11
C PHE A 41 -0.30 6.54 -13.60
N SER A 42 0.86 6.44 -14.23
CA SER A 42 1.03 6.57 -15.68
C SER A 42 1.95 5.48 -16.14
N VAL A 43 1.48 4.68 -17.09
CA VAL A 43 2.32 3.66 -17.72
C VAL A 43 3.40 4.27 -18.61
N GLU A 44 3.29 5.54 -19.01
CA GLU A 44 4.32 6.23 -19.80
C GLU A 44 5.47 6.75 -18.92
N ASP A 45 5.24 6.88 -17.62
CA ASP A 45 6.28 7.24 -16.65
C ASP A 45 7.20 6.04 -16.36
N VAL A 46 8.49 6.22 -16.62
CA VAL A 46 9.52 5.19 -16.45
C VAL A 46 9.63 4.75 -14.99
N ALA A 47 9.62 5.68 -14.03
CA ALA A 47 9.74 5.36 -12.61
C ALA A 47 8.55 4.54 -12.12
N HIS A 48 7.35 4.86 -12.60
CA HIS A 48 6.15 4.07 -12.31
C HIS A 48 6.25 2.65 -12.87
N ARG A 49 6.69 2.48 -14.13
CA ARG A 49 6.90 1.14 -14.72
C ARG A 49 7.95 0.34 -13.95
N HIS A 50 9.08 0.95 -13.59
CA HIS A 50 10.13 0.30 -12.81
C HIS A 50 9.65 -0.13 -11.43
N PHE A 51 8.85 0.71 -10.74
CA PHE A 51 8.26 0.33 -9.46
C PHE A 51 7.39 -0.91 -9.59
N ILE A 52 6.50 -0.95 -10.59
CA ILE A 52 5.63 -2.11 -10.82
C ILE A 52 6.45 -3.35 -11.17
N MET A 53 7.45 -3.21 -12.04
CA MET A 53 8.33 -4.31 -12.44
C MET A 53 9.02 -4.91 -11.23
N ALA A 54 9.80 -4.12 -10.47
CA ALA A 54 10.54 -4.59 -9.32
C ALA A 54 9.62 -5.22 -8.27
N ALA A 55 8.50 -4.56 -7.92
CA ALA A 55 7.55 -5.09 -6.96
C ALA A 55 6.91 -6.41 -7.42
N SER A 56 6.57 -6.53 -8.71
CA SER A 56 5.97 -7.75 -9.27
C SER A 56 6.94 -8.93 -9.32
N ILE A 57 8.21 -8.68 -9.66
CA ILE A 57 9.27 -9.69 -9.70
C ILE A 57 9.53 -10.21 -8.28
N LEU A 58 9.76 -9.31 -7.31
CA LEU A 58 9.96 -9.69 -5.92
C LEU A 58 8.75 -10.46 -5.37
N ARG A 59 7.52 -10.07 -5.75
CA ARG A 59 6.31 -10.79 -5.36
C ARG A 59 6.25 -12.18 -5.98
N ALA A 60 6.60 -12.33 -7.26
CA ALA A 60 6.64 -13.62 -7.94
C ALA A 60 7.68 -14.55 -7.31
N GLU A 61 8.88 -14.05 -7.05
CA GLU A 61 9.96 -14.80 -6.39
C GLU A 61 9.57 -15.25 -4.98
N ALA A 62 8.93 -14.38 -4.19
CA ALA A 62 8.46 -14.73 -2.85
C ALA A 62 7.43 -15.87 -2.83
N PHE A 63 6.73 -16.09 -3.95
CA PHE A 63 5.75 -17.16 -4.15
C PHE A 63 6.25 -18.28 -5.06
N CYS A 64 7.53 -18.31 -5.39
CA CYS A 64 8.14 -19.31 -6.29
C CYS A 64 7.48 -19.38 -7.68
N ILE A 65 7.01 -18.24 -8.19
CA ILE A 65 6.41 -18.12 -9.52
C ILE A 65 7.51 -17.76 -10.54
N ASN A 66 7.58 -18.51 -11.63
CA ASN A 66 8.53 -18.24 -12.72
C ASN A 66 8.25 -16.89 -13.37
N VAL A 67 9.26 -16.02 -13.39
CA VAL A 67 9.19 -14.70 -14.03
C VAL A 67 9.61 -14.81 -15.49
N PRO A 68 8.72 -14.54 -16.46
CA PRO A 68 9.07 -14.58 -17.87
C PRO A 68 10.00 -13.41 -18.25
N ASP A 69 10.87 -13.61 -19.25
CA ASP A 69 11.89 -12.61 -19.60
C ASP A 69 11.33 -11.29 -20.11
N TRP A 70 10.14 -11.28 -20.70
CA TRP A 70 9.47 -10.03 -21.07
C TRP A 70 9.11 -9.19 -19.84
N ALA A 71 8.77 -9.81 -18.69
CA ALA A 71 8.40 -9.09 -17.47
C ALA A 71 9.61 -8.43 -16.79
N LYS A 72 10.84 -8.81 -17.16
CA LYS A 72 12.10 -8.20 -16.67
C LYS A 72 12.50 -6.96 -17.49
N ARG A 73 11.70 -6.59 -18.51
CA ARG A 73 11.94 -5.44 -19.39
C ARG A 73 10.76 -4.48 -19.27
N PRO A 74 10.93 -3.30 -18.65
CA PRO A 74 9.82 -2.40 -18.36
C PRO A 74 9.23 -1.77 -19.62
N ASP A 75 9.95 -1.80 -20.74
CA ASP A 75 9.50 -1.27 -22.04
C ASP A 75 9.02 -2.36 -23.01
N SER A 76 8.92 -3.61 -22.56
CA SER A 76 8.34 -4.65 -23.41
C SER A 76 6.85 -4.41 -23.62
N ASN A 77 6.38 -4.65 -24.85
CA ASN A 77 4.97 -4.47 -25.20
C ASN A 77 4.05 -5.35 -24.35
N GLU A 78 4.50 -6.56 -24.01
CA GLU A 78 3.78 -7.51 -23.16
C GLU A 78 3.63 -6.99 -21.73
N PHE A 79 4.68 -6.41 -21.16
CA PHE A 79 4.63 -5.83 -19.82
C PHE A 79 3.70 -4.62 -19.76
N VAL A 80 3.82 -3.70 -20.72
CA VAL A 80 2.92 -2.54 -20.84
C VAL A 80 1.47 -2.99 -21.04
N ALA A 81 1.22 -4.01 -21.88
CA ALA A 81 -0.11 -4.57 -22.09
C ALA A 81 -0.66 -5.22 -20.81
N ALA A 82 0.17 -5.92 -20.04
CA ALA A 82 -0.24 -6.52 -18.77
C ALA A 82 -0.67 -5.45 -17.76
N ILE A 83 0.11 -4.37 -17.62
CA ILE A 83 -0.22 -3.23 -16.75
C ILE A 83 -1.56 -2.59 -17.18
N LYS A 84 -1.75 -2.34 -18.48
CA LYS A 84 -2.96 -1.69 -19.01
C LYS A 84 -4.26 -2.49 -18.78
N ARG A 85 -4.16 -3.80 -18.50
CA ARG A 85 -5.31 -4.65 -18.17
C ARG A 85 -5.71 -4.60 -16.69
N VAL A 86 -4.86 -4.04 -15.83
CA VAL A 86 -5.14 -3.94 -14.40
C VAL A 86 -6.23 -2.89 -14.17
N THR A 87 -7.35 -3.32 -13.60
CA THR A 87 -8.40 -2.40 -13.16
C THR A 87 -8.15 -2.02 -11.71
N VAL A 88 -8.08 -0.72 -11.44
CA VAL A 88 -7.90 -0.18 -10.09
C VAL A 88 -9.26 0.31 -9.59
N SER A 89 -9.67 -0.18 -8.43
CA SER A 89 -10.88 0.32 -7.76
C SER A 89 -10.70 1.76 -7.30
N GLU A 90 -11.75 2.57 -7.47
CA GLU A 90 -11.76 3.95 -7.00
C GLU A 90 -11.64 4.02 -5.47
N PHE A 91 -10.75 4.88 -5.01
CA PHE A 91 -10.55 5.12 -3.58
C PHE A 91 -11.46 6.23 -3.07
N HIS A 92 -12.21 5.91 -2.02
CA HIS A 92 -13.05 6.84 -1.30
C HIS A 92 -12.46 7.06 0.10
N PRO A 93 -12.05 8.30 0.46
CA PRO A 93 -11.51 8.58 1.78
C PRO A 93 -12.59 8.36 2.84
N LYS A 94 -12.16 7.84 3.98
CA LYS A 94 -13.02 7.58 5.13
C LYS A 94 -13.00 8.77 6.09
N ARG A 95 -14.15 9.09 6.66
CA ARG A 95 -14.25 10.00 7.80
C ARG A 95 -13.69 9.34 9.05
N ASP A 96 -13.24 10.15 9.99
CA ASP A 96 -12.78 9.74 11.32
C ASP A 96 -11.56 8.79 11.35
N VAL A 97 -10.80 8.72 10.25
CA VAL A 97 -9.50 8.04 10.24
C VAL A 97 -8.54 8.81 11.14
N LYS A 98 -8.15 8.19 12.25
CA LYS A 98 -7.15 8.73 13.16
C LYS A 98 -5.76 8.55 12.56
N ILE A 99 -5.12 9.66 12.23
CA ILE A 99 -3.72 9.70 11.80
C ILE A 99 -2.93 10.30 12.94
N VAL A 100 -1.95 9.55 13.45
CA VAL A 100 -1.07 10.01 14.50
C VAL A 100 -0.07 11.02 13.92
N THR A 101 -0.04 12.23 14.47
CA THR A 101 0.83 13.32 14.00
C THR A 101 1.95 13.68 14.96
N ASP A 102 1.96 13.11 16.15
CA ASP A 102 2.99 13.30 17.18
C ASP A 102 3.78 12.00 17.32
N GLU A 103 5.10 12.07 17.12
CA GLU A 103 6.02 10.94 17.22
C GLU A 103 6.08 10.34 18.63
N LYS A 104 5.68 11.11 19.66
CA LYS A 104 5.62 10.65 21.06
C LYS A 104 4.27 10.04 21.45
N ALA A 105 3.28 10.08 20.57
CA ALA A 105 1.97 9.51 20.88
C ALA A 105 2.09 7.98 20.99
N THR A 106 1.97 7.48 22.21
CA THR A 106 1.89 6.04 22.54
C THR A 106 0.49 5.47 22.39
N THR A 107 -0.50 6.32 22.09
CA THR A 107 -1.89 5.93 21.95
C THR A 107 -2.14 5.31 20.58
N LEU A 108 -1.93 3.99 20.49
CA LEU A 108 -2.66 3.14 19.56
C LEU A 108 -4.14 3.13 19.97
N THR A 109 -4.87 4.23 19.74
CA THR A 109 -6.31 4.24 19.94
C THR A 109 -7.00 3.65 18.73
N THR A 110 -6.93 2.32 18.60
CA THR A 110 -7.98 1.59 17.87
C THR A 110 -9.30 1.86 18.59
N ALA A 111 -10.26 2.41 17.85
CA ALA A 111 -11.62 2.60 18.36
C ALA A 111 -12.16 1.21 18.74
N SER A 112 -12.48 1.03 20.03
CA SER A 112 -13.13 -0.12 20.66
C SER A 112 -13.66 -1.21 19.71
N THR A 113 -12.77 -2.08 19.26
CA THR A 113 -13.10 -3.43 18.83
C THR A 113 -12.55 -4.34 19.91
N ASP A 114 -13.34 -5.31 20.36
CA ASP A 114 -12.85 -6.34 21.27
C ASP A 114 -11.70 -7.09 20.57
N ASP A 115 -10.46 -6.82 21.00
CA ASP A 115 -9.27 -7.37 20.37
C ASP A 115 -9.32 -8.91 20.37
N ALA A 116 -9.90 -9.53 21.40
CA ALA A 116 -10.07 -10.97 21.45
C ALA A 116 -10.99 -11.45 20.31
N ALA A 117 -12.14 -10.81 20.12
CA ALA A 117 -13.05 -11.15 19.03
C ALA A 117 -12.43 -10.96 17.64
N VAL A 118 -11.59 -9.92 17.45
CA VAL A 118 -10.86 -9.70 16.20
C VAL A 118 -9.83 -10.80 15.97
N ILE A 119 -9.05 -11.15 17.00
CA ILE A 119 -8.03 -12.20 16.94
C ILE A 119 -8.69 -13.53 16.60
N ASP A 120 -9.75 -13.92 17.32
CA ASP A 120 -10.48 -15.16 17.08
C ASP A 120 -11.04 -15.22 15.65
N GLY A 121 -11.60 -14.12 15.17
CA GLY A 121 -12.09 -14.02 13.79
C GLY A 121 -10.98 -14.13 12.74
N LEU A 122 -9.75 -13.69 13.04
CA LEU A 122 -8.60 -13.86 12.15
C LEU A 122 -8.07 -15.30 12.18
N ILE A 123 -8.02 -15.95 13.35
CA ILE A 123 -7.62 -17.36 13.48
C ILE A 123 -8.53 -18.24 12.62
N LEU A 124 -9.86 -18.08 12.75
CA LEU A 124 -10.82 -18.85 11.95
C LEU A 124 -10.58 -18.68 10.45
N LYS A 125 -10.36 -17.44 9.98
CA LYS A 125 -10.05 -17.18 8.57
C LYS A 125 -8.74 -17.83 8.13
N LEU A 126 -7.72 -17.85 9.00
CA LEU A 126 -6.44 -18.49 8.70
C LEU A 126 -6.60 -20.01 8.60
N ASP A 127 -7.32 -20.62 9.53
CA ASP A 127 -7.58 -22.06 9.53
C ASP A 127 -8.35 -22.49 8.27
N GLU A 128 -9.38 -21.75 7.87
CA GLU A 128 -10.11 -21.98 6.61
C GLU A 128 -9.15 -21.93 5.41
N ARG A 129 -8.35 -20.86 5.29
CA ARG A 129 -7.46 -20.66 4.14
C ARG A 129 -6.29 -21.64 4.13
N ALA A 130 -5.84 -22.10 5.28
CA ALA A 130 -4.79 -23.11 5.37
C ALA A 130 -5.19 -24.42 4.67
N THR A 131 -6.48 -24.78 4.69
CA THR A 131 -6.99 -25.97 3.99
C THR A 131 -6.97 -25.85 2.46
N GLU A 132 -6.99 -24.63 1.93
CA GLU A 132 -6.96 -24.36 0.49
C GLU A 132 -5.54 -24.36 -0.09
N LEU A 133 -4.52 -24.31 0.76
CA LEU A 133 -3.13 -24.26 0.32
C LEU A 133 -2.63 -25.65 -0.10
N PRO A 134 -1.81 -25.74 -1.17
CA PRO A 134 -1.15 -26.99 -1.53
C PRO A 134 -0.34 -27.56 -0.37
N SER A 135 -0.35 -28.89 -0.22
CA SER A 135 0.44 -29.56 0.82
C SER A 135 1.93 -29.22 0.65
N GLY A 136 2.56 -28.82 1.76
CA GLY A 136 3.96 -28.39 1.76
C GLY A 136 4.22 -27.00 1.19
N PHE A 137 3.19 -26.19 0.92
CA PHE A 137 3.37 -24.81 0.46
C PHE A 137 4.28 -24.01 1.41
N ARG A 138 5.26 -23.33 0.81
CA ARG A 138 6.21 -22.45 1.48
C ARG A 138 6.46 -21.23 0.61
N MET A 139 6.51 -20.07 1.25
CA MET A 139 6.99 -18.85 0.62
C MET A 139 8.52 -18.80 0.68
N ASN A 140 9.14 -18.04 -0.23
CA ASN A 140 10.57 -17.82 -0.28
C ASN A 140 10.93 -16.43 0.28
N PRO A 141 11.53 -16.32 1.47
CA PRO A 141 12.01 -15.04 1.97
C PRO A 141 13.11 -14.48 1.06
N ILE A 142 12.97 -13.21 0.66
CA ILE A 142 13.98 -12.54 -0.16
C ILE A 142 14.99 -11.87 0.76
N GLN A 143 16.24 -12.34 0.69
CA GLN A 143 17.35 -11.70 1.38
C GLN A 143 17.73 -10.43 0.62
N PHE A 144 17.74 -9.29 1.33
CA PHE A 144 18.18 -8.04 0.73
C PHE A 144 19.69 -8.03 0.52
N GLU A 145 20.11 -7.72 -0.71
CA GLU A 145 21.50 -7.54 -1.13
C GLU A 145 21.60 -6.25 -1.97
N LYS A 146 22.68 -5.47 -1.79
CA LYS A 146 22.85 -4.12 -2.36
C LYS A 146 23.77 -4.10 -3.57
#